data_AF-A0A819KTT5-F1
#
_entry.id   AF-A0A819KTT5-F1
#
_cell.length_a   1.000
_cell.length_b   1.000
_cell.length_c   1.000
_cell.angle_alpha   90.00
_cell.angle_beta   90.00
_cell.angle_gamma   90.00
#
_symmetry.space_group_name_H-M   'P 1'
#
loop_
_entity.id
_entity.type
_entity.pdbx_description
1 polymer ?
#
loop_
_entity_poly.entity_id
_entity_poly.type
_entity_poly.pdbx_seq_one_letter_code
_entity_poly.pdbx_strand_id
1 'polypeptide(L)'
;MDDLYTLIRDKTKTQEGSHRVAAEIVAGMIRGSKHWTLDMLDELWKKLTPFLNEVCTNLSVETVSHWGSCFKYGMEDEDPRRMYRPIEFLRSLMNNQTMGNTFLETSQWSLIQKLSNFEWRIPAIWCAINQYAKEFLDHPYKAIREHIASVLGTSLSFDIRLSNGQSTRHPNVDQFIDSIRERLNQAIKIYEKKPLANISGQNVEIDSESRRAVNYIETVIQLHTQIFSGHIQPVKHAIIRIFPHLCEIDSIVANDDFIRDSAIICRMCLAVTYFNPSFIEELIEQLEQICSSPKWHARRAAIEFIQNMIFCNLFNARPYAQRLRQLVF
;
A
#
# COMPACT_ATOMS: atom_id res chain seq x y z
N MET A 1 -32.79 8.89 14.51
CA MET A 1 -31.45 9.52 14.34
C MET A 1 -30.94 10.02 15.69
N ASP A 2 -31.77 10.70 16.48
CA ASP A 2 -31.37 11.24 17.79
C ASP A 2 -30.86 10.15 18.76
N ASP A 3 -31.46 8.95 18.73
CA ASP A 3 -30.96 7.81 19.52
C ASP A 3 -29.55 7.38 19.10
N LEU A 4 -29.25 7.39 17.79
CA LEU A 4 -27.90 7.07 17.30
C LEU A 4 -26.89 8.13 17.75
N TYR A 5 -27.26 9.42 17.70
CA TYR A 5 -26.42 10.49 18.24
C TYR A 5 -26.19 10.33 19.74
N THR A 6 -27.20 9.88 20.48
CA THR A 6 -27.07 9.60 21.92
C THR A 6 -26.06 8.49 22.19
N LEU A 7 -26.07 7.43 21.37
CA LEU A 7 -25.11 6.32 21.48
C LEU A 7 -23.67 6.75 21.20
N ILE A 8 -23.41 7.51 20.13
CA ILE A 8 -22.03 7.92 19.78
C ILE A 8 -21.48 9.05 20.65
N ARG A 9 -22.35 9.72 21.42
CA ARG A 9 -21.99 10.76 22.39
C ARG A 9 -21.95 10.24 23.83
N ASP A 10 -22.14 8.93 24.03
CA ASP A 10 -21.99 8.29 25.32
C ASP A 10 -20.54 8.45 25.81
N LYS A 11 -20.36 9.10 26.97
CA LYS A 11 -19.06 9.31 27.62
C LYS A 11 -18.85 8.44 28.85
N THR A 12 -19.74 7.47 29.07
CA THR A 12 -19.67 6.55 30.21
C THR A 12 -18.76 5.36 29.89
N LYS A 13 -18.57 4.45 30.86
CA LYS A 13 -17.78 3.23 30.68
C LYS A 13 -18.34 2.28 29.61
N THR A 14 -19.57 2.50 29.14
CA THR A 14 -20.20 1.70 28.08
C THR A 14 -19.97 2.27 26.68
N GLN A 15 -19.20 3.36 26.54
CA GLN A 15 -18.97 4.05 25.27
C GLN A 15 -18.61 3.10 24.11
N GLU A 16 -17.64 2.20 24.30
CA GLU A 16 -17.26 1.21 23.27
C GLU A 16 -18.47 0.37 22.82
N GLY A 17 -19.24 -0.14 23.78
CA GLY A 17 -20.47 -0.91 23.52
C GLY A 17 -21.54 -0.08 22.80
N SER A 18 -21.71 1.19 23.18
CA SER A 18 -22.64 2.12 22.54
C SER A 18 -22.26 2.38 21.08
N HIS A 19 -20.97 2.58 20.79
CA HIS A 19 -20.48 2.69 19.40
C HIS A 19 -20.65 1.39 18.63
N ARG A 20 -20.42 0.22 19.25
CA ARG A 20 -20.63 -1.07 18.59
C ARG A 20 -22.07 -1.26 18.16
N VAL A 21 -23.03 -1.00 19.06
CA VAL A 21 -24.47 -1.07 18.73
C VAL A 21 -24.84 -0.08 17.64
N ALA A 22 -24.37 1.16 17.73
CA ALA A 22 -24.61 2.16 16.68
C ALA A 22 -24.05 1.73 15.32
N ALA A 23 -22.83 1.19 15.30
CA ALA A 23 -22.17 0.69 14.10
C ALA A 23 -22.93 -0.49 13.46
N GLU A 24 -23.44 -1.43 14.27
CA GLU A 24 -24.26 -2.55 13.80
C GLU A 24 -25.59 -2.09 13.21
N ILE A 25 -26.29 -1.16 13.88
CA ILE A 25 -27.54 -0.58 13.37
C ILE A 25 -27.30 0.11 12.03
N VAL A 26 -26.24 0.92 11.93
CA VAL A 26 -25.90 1.63 10.68
C VAL A 26 -25.51 0.66 9.58
N ALA A 27 -24.78 -0.42 9.88
CA ALA A 27 -24.46 -1.45 8.90
C ALA A 27 -25.74 -2.11 8.35
N GLY A 28 -26.70 -2.39 9.24
CA GLY A 28 -28.02 -2.88 8.89
C GLY A 28 -28.83 -1.89 8.04
N MET A 29 -28.75 -0.58 8.32
CA MET A 29 -29.38 0.45 7.49
C MET A 29 -28.78 0.50 6.09
N ILE A 30 -27.45 0.49 5.97
CA ILE A 30 -26.75 0.49 4.68
C ILE A 30 -27.17 -0.74 3.87
N ARG A 31 -27.05 -1.94 4.45
CA ARG A 31 -27.37 -3.20 3.77
C ARG A 31 -28.87 -3.35 3.48
N GLY A 32 -29.72 -2.95 4.42
CA GLY A 32 -31.18 -3.02 4.30
C GLY A 32 -31.76 -2.06 3.25
N SER A 33 -31.03 -0.99 2.91
CA SER A 33 -31.44 -0.03 1.88
C SER A 33 -31.27 -0.53 0.42
N LYS A 34 -30.79 -1.77 0.21
CA LYS A 34 -30.52 -2.38 -1.12
C LYS A 34 -31.67 -2.27 -2.13
N HIS A 35 -32.91 -2.34 -1.66
CA HIS A 35 -34.12 -2.35 -2.50
C HIS A 35 -34.91 -1.03 -2.43
N TRP A 36 -34.36 0.01 -1.83
CA TRP A 36 -35.03 1.30 -1.70
C TRP A 36 -34.99 2.08 -3.03
N THR A 37 -35.94 3.01 -3.19
CA THR A 37 -35.89 3.98 -4.29
C THR A 37 -34.75 4.98 -4.04
N LEU A 38 -34.36 5.70 -5.10
CA LEU A 38 -33.31 6.71 -5.01
C LEU A 38 -33.66 7.80 -3.99
N ASP A 39 -34.92 8.27 -3.98
CA ASP A 39 -35.38 9.31 -3.06
C ASP A 39 -35.28 8.88 -1.59
N MET A 40 -35.67 7.62 -1.29
CA MET A 40 -35.56 7.06 0.05
C MET A 40 -34.09 6.92 0.48
N LEU A 41 -33.23 6.48 -0.44
CA LEU A 41 -31.80 6.37 -0.19
C LEU A 41 -31.18 7.75 0.06
N ASP A 42 -31.60 8.78 -0.68
CA ASP A 42 -31.08 10.13 -0.54
C ASP A 42 -31.52 10.78 0.78
N GLU A 43 -32.77 10.59 1.18
CA GLU A 43 -33.24 11.04 2.50
C GLU A 43 -32.55 10.30 3.65
N LEU A 44 -32.19 9.02 3.47
CA LEU A 44 -31.39 8.27 4.43
C LEU A 44 -29.97 8.85 4.54
N TRP A 45 -29.27 9.01 3.41
CA TRP A 45 -27.88 9.48 3.40
C TRP A 45 -27.74 10.95 3.77
N LYS A 46 -28.74 11.79 3.51
CA LYS A 46 -28.81 13.16 4.02
C LYS A 46 -28.72 13.23 5.55
N LYS A 47 -29.21 12.19 6.24
CA LYS A 47 -29.12 12.05 7.71
C LYS A 47 -27.88 11.27 8.15
N LEU A 48 -27.50 10.22 7.43
CA LEU A 48 -26.34 9.38 7.77
C LEU A 48 -25.00 10.08 7.55
N THR A 49 -24.83 10.84 6.48
CA THR A 49 -23.56 11.53 6.18
C THR A 49 -23.10 12.46 7.31
N PRO A 50 -23.90 13.41 7.84
CA PRO A 50 -23.45 14.24 8.96
C PRO A 50 -23.19 13.44 10.24
N PHE A 51 -23.97 12.38 10.47
CA PHE A 51 -23.74 11.47 11.59
C PHE A 51 -22.40 10.73 11.47
N LEU A 52 -22.10 10.14 10.31
CA LEU A 52 -20.85 9.44 10.05
C LEU A 52 -19.64 10.38 10.05
N ASN A 53 -19.81 11.64 9.64
CA ASN A 53 -18.76 12.66 9.78
C ASN A 53 -18.42 12.90 11.25
N GLU A 54 -19.43 13.07 12.11
CA GLU A 54 -19.21 13.25 13.56
C GLU A 54 -18.53 12.01 14.17
N VAL A 55 -18.92 10.82 13.74
CA VAL A 55 -18.23 9.57 14.12
C VAL A 55 -16.76 9.63 13.73
N CYS A 56 -16.45 9.94 12.46
CA CYS A 56 -15.08 9.95 11.95
C CYS A 56 -14.19 10.99 12.65
N THR A 57 -14.74 12.11 13.11
CA THR A 57 -14.01 13.13 13.88
C THR A 57 -13.73 12.71 15.33
N ASN A 58 -14.53 11.80 15.88
CA ASN A 58 -14.45 11.37 17.28
C ASN A 58 -14.04 9.90 17.45
N LEU A 59 -13.40 9.30 16.45
CA LEU A 59 -12.92 7.92 16.56
C LEU A 59 -11.86 7.79 17.65
N SER A 60 -11.86 6.63 18.29
CA SER A 60 -10.86 6.18 19.26
C SER A 60 -10.29 4.83 18.82
N VAL A 61 -9.20 4.40 19.46
CA VAL A 61 -8.53 3.11 19.19
C VAL A 61 -9.49 1.93 19.37
N GLU A 62 -10.39 2.02 20.35
CA GLU A 62 -11.38 0.97 20.66
C GLU A 62 -12.51 0.95 19.61
N THR A 63 -12.93 2.12 19.13
CA THR A 63 -14.14 2.26 18.28
C THR A 63 -13.88 2.12 16.78
N VAL A 64 -12.67 2.42 16.30
CA VAL A 64 -12.33 2.37 14.86
C VAL A 64 -12.60 0.99 14.24
N SER A 65 -12.37 -0.07 15.00
CA SER A 65 -12.59 -1.45 14.55
C SER A 65 -14.07 -1.75 14.26
N HIS A 66 -14.98 -1.20 15.07
CA HIS A 66 -16.43 -1.37 14.93
C HIS A 66 -16.94 -0.64 13.68
N TRP A 67 -16.48 0.58 13.44
CA TRP A 67 -16.85 1.32 12.22
C TRP A 67 -16.24 0.72 10.96
N GLY A 68 -15.00 0.23 11.04
CA GLY A 68 -14.42 -0.57 9.97
C GLY A 68 -15.23 -1.82 9.64
N SER A 69 -15.80 -2.47 10.66
CA SER A 69 -16.71 -3.62 10.49
C SER A 69 -18.07 -3.22 9.93
N CYS A 70 -18.60 -2.06 10.35
CA CYS A 70 -19.85 -1.50 9.83
C CYS A 70 -19.79 -1.31 8.31
N PHE A 71 -18.76 -0.63 7.82
CA PHE A 71 -18.55 -0.48 6.38
C PHE A 71 -18.28 -1.83 5.70
N LYS A 72 -17.46 -2.70 6.33
CA LYS A 72 -17.17 -4.02 5.78
C LYS A 72 -18.46 -4.81 5.51
N TYR A 73 -19.27 -5.04 6.53
CA TYR A 73 -20.47 -5.88 6.42
C TYR A 73 -21.66 -5.17 5.74
N GLY A 74 -21.69 -3.83 5.80
CA GLY A 74 -22.70 -3.03 5.11
C GLY A 74 -22.55 -3.03 3.59
N MET A 75 -21.32 -3.20 3.08
CA MET A 75 -20.99 -3.14 1.65
C MET A 75 -20.66 -4.50 1.01
N GLU A 76 -20.55 -5.57 1.81
CA GLU A 76 -20.19 -6.91 1.36
C GLU A 76 -21.26 -7.53 0.43
N ASP A 77 -20.82 -8.21 -0.64
CA ASP A 77 -21.67 -8.88 -1.65
C ASP A 77 -22.71 -7.97 -2.36
N GLU A 78 -22.49 -6.66 -2.36
CA GLU A 78 -23.40 -5.70 -2.96
C GLU A 78 -22.88 -5.11 -4.28
N ASP A 79 -23.80 -4.65 -5.13
CA ASP A 79 -23.47 -3.99 -6.40
C ASP A 79 -22.99 -2.55 -6.12
N PRO A 80 -21.77 -2.16 -6.54
CA PRO A 80 -21.24 -0.82 -6.28
C PRO A 80 -22.09 0.31 -6.87
N ARG A 81 -22.88 0.05 -7.93
CA ARG A 81 -23.79 1.04 -8.51
C ARG A 81 -24.94 1.40 -7.58
N ARG A 82 -25.37 0.45 -6.75
CA ARG A 82 -26.39 0.67 -5.70
C ARG A 82 -25.77 1.23 -4.44
N MET A 83 -24.51 0.90 -4.17
CA MET A 83 -23.74 1.38 -3.02
C MET A 83 -22.94 2.67 -3.30
N TYR A 84 -23.39 3.49 -4.25
CA TYR A 84 -22.67 4.71 -4.63
C TYR A 84 -22.58 5.74 -3.49
N ARG A 85 -23.56 5.79 -2.58
CA ARG A 85 -23.54 6.69 -1.41
C ARG A 85 -22.46 6.32 -0.38
N PRO A 86 -22.35 5.06 0.11
CA PRO A 86 -21.22 4.65 0.94
C PRO A 86 -19.87 4.84 0.24
N ILE A 87 -19.78 4.52 -1.05
CA ILE A 87 -18.54 4.70 -1.83
C ILE A 87 -18.13 6.17 -1.86
N GLU A 88 -19.07 7.07 -2.16
CA GLU A 88 -18.82 8.51 -2.18
C GLU A 88 -18.44 9.05 -0.81
N PHE A 89 -19.10 8.58 0.26
CA PHE A 89 -18.74 8.93 1.63
C PHE A 89 -17.30 8.54 1.95
N LEU A 90 -16.90 7.28 1.71
CA LEU A 90 -15.53 6.82 1.96
C LEU A 90 -14.52 7.58 1.08
N ARG A 91 -14.86 7.86 -0.18
CA ARG A 91 -14.03 8.68 -1.07
C ARG A 91 -13.85 10.10 -0.52
N SER A 92 -14.90 10.69 0.05
CA SER A 92 -14.84 12.05 0.61
C SER A 92 -13.89 12.17 1.80
N LEU A 93 -13.63 11.06 2.52
CA LEU A 93 -12.68 11.05 3.63
C LEU A 93 -11.26 11.42 3.20
N MET A 94 -10.88 11.22 1.93
CA MET A 94 -9.59 11.67 1.41
C MET A 94 -9.42 13.20 1.49
N ASN A 95 -10.51 13.95 1.39
CA ASN A 95 -10.47 15.41 1.40
C ASN A 95 -10.65 16.01 2.80
N ASN A 96 -10.93 15.18 3.81
CA ASN A 96 -11.24 15.65 5.15
C ASN A 96 -9.96 16.06 5.89
N GLN A 97 -9.90 17.30 6.35
CA GLN A 97 -8.78 17.77 7.15
C GLN A 97 -8.83 17.18 8.56
N THR A 98 -7.77 16.46 8.96
CA THR A 98 -7.65 15.84 10.29
C THR A 98 -7.04 16.76 11.35
N MET A 99 -6.83 18.04 11.02
CA MET A 99 -6.24 19.06 11.91
C MET A 99 -4.92 18.61 12.58
N GLY A 100 -4.14 17.76 11.90
CA GLY A 100 -2.86 17.24 12.41
C GLY A 100 -2.97 16.04 13.37
N ASN A 101 -4.16 15.48 13.58
CA ASN A 101 -4.32 14.26 14.37
C ASN A 101 -3.98 13.01 13.55
N THR A 102 -2.76 12.47 13.78
CA THR A 102 -2.23 11.28 13.11
C THR A 102 -3.14 10.06 13.25
N PHE A 103 -3.79 9.87 14.40
CA PHE A 103 -4.66 8.73 14.64
C PHE A 103 -5.94 8.80 13.79
N LEU A 104 -6.55 9.98 13.70
CA LEU A 104 -7.75 10.17 12.87
C LEU A 104 -7.43 9.99 11.39
N GLU A 105 -6.27 10.48 10.94
CA GLU A 105 -5.81 10.28 9.56
C GLU A 105 -5.55 8.80 9.25
N THR A 106 -4.87 8.09 10.15
CA THR A 106 -4.68 6.63 10.06
C THR A 106 -6.03 5.91 9.97
N SER A 107 -7.00 6.33 10.80
CA SER A 107 -8.35 5.77 10.82
C SER A 107 -9.10 6.02 9.51
N GLN A 108 -8.99 7.21 8.94
CA GLN A 108 -9.58 7.53 7.62
C GLN A 108 -9.03 6.63 6.53
N TRP A 109 -7.70 6.44 6.46
CA TRP A 109 -7.11 5.52 5.49
C TRP A 109 -7.57 4.07 5.69
N SER A 110 -7.70 3.62 6.94
CA SER A 110 -8.25 2.29 7.27
C SER A 110 -9.71 2.12 6.82
N LEU A 111 -10.52 3.19 6.92
CA LEU A 111 -11.90 3.20 6.42
C LEU A 111 -11.96 3.24 4.89
N ILE A 112 -11.14 4.06 4.23
CA ILE A 112 -11.02 4.10 2.76
C ILE A 112 -10.67 2.71 2.22
N GLN A 113 -9.80 1.98 2.90
CA GLN A 113 -9.41 0.62 2.52
C GLN A 113 -10.61 -0.34 2.45
N LYS A 114 -11.73 -0.07 3.12
CA LYS A 114 -12.96 -0.90 3.04
C LYS A 114 -13.64 -0.87 1.68
N LEU A 115 -13.24 0.05 0.79
CA LEU A 115 -13.60 0.00 -0.63
C LEU A 115 -13.10 -1.28 -1.33
N SER A 116 -12.13 -2.00 -0.75
CA SER A 116 -11.67 -3.31 -1.23
C SER A 116 -12.79 -4.36 -1.35
N ASN A 117 -13.90 -4.22 -0.61
CA ASN A 117 -15.08 -5.06 -0.75
C ASN A 117 -15.70 -5.05 -2.16
N PHE A 118 -15.52 -3.95 -2.91
CA PHE A 118 -15.99 -3.86 -4.28
C PHE A 118 -14.99 -4.44 -5.29
N GLU A 119 -13.76 -4.73 -4.84
CA GLU A 119 -12.70 -5.35 -5.62
C GLU A 119 -12.46 -4.61 -6.94
N TRP A 120 -12.42 -5.37 -8.05
CA TRP A 120 -12.21 -4.92 -9.42
C TRP A 120 -13.39 -4.10 -10.00
N ARG A 121 -14.51 -3.96 -9.28
CA ARG A 121 -15.75 -3.39 -9.82
C ARG A 121 -15.79 -1.85 -9.80
N ILE A 122 -14.80 -1.20 -9.18
CA ILE A 122 -14.74 0.27 -9.00
C ILE A 122 -13.44 0.91 -9.53
N PRO A 123 -13.03 0.65 -10.79
CA PRO A 123 -11.74 1.08 -11.31
C PRO A 123 -11.51 2.60 -11.24
N ALA A 124 -12.52 3.41 -11.53
CA ALA A 124 -12.40 4.87 -11.50
C ALA A 124 -12.10 5.41 -10.09
N ILE A 125 -12.64 4.76 -9.06
CA ILE A 125 -12.39 5.13 -7.66
C ILE A 125 -10.96 4.76 -7.28
N TRP A 126 -10.49 3.56 -7.67
CA TRP A 126 -9.10 3.15 -7.45
C TRP A 126 -8.09 4.06 -8.16
N CYS A 127 -8.39 4.52 -9.38
CA CYS A 127 -7.55 5.51 -10.07
C CYS A 127 -7.45 6.84 -9.31
N ALA A 128 -8.57 7.36 -8.80
CA ALA A 128 -8.57 8.58 -8.02
C ALA A 128 -7.81 8.43 -6.69
N ILE A 129 -8.02 7.32 -5.97
CA ILE A 129 -7.30 7.01 -4.73
C ILE A 129 -5.80 6.87 -4.98
N ASN A 130 -5.41 6.21 -6.07
CA ASN A 130 -4.02 5.99 -6.41
C ASN A 130 -3.29 7.31 -6.72
N GLN A 131 -3.93 8.20 -7.50
CA GLN A 131 -3.42 9.55 -7.76
C GLN A 131 -3.27 10.38 -6.49
N TYR A 132 -4.26 10.32 -5.60
CA TYR A 132 -4.21 11.03 -4.32
C TYR A 132 -3.12 10.48 -3.40
N ALA A 133 -3.10 9.17 -3.16
CA ALA A 133 -2.17 8.51 -2.24
C ALA A 133 -0.70 8.62 -2.66
N LYS A 134 -0.43 8.74 -3.97
CA LYS A 134 0.93 8.92 -4.52
C LYS A 134 1.63 10.18 -3.99
N GLU A 135 0.88 11.24 -3.70
CA GLU A 135 1.46 12.50 -3.21
C GLU A 135 1.97 12.40 -1.77
N PHE A 136 1.56 11.38 -1.01
CA PHE A 136 1.86 11.21 0.42
C PHE A 136 2.87 10.10 0.72
N LEU A 137 3.64 9.65 -0.28
CA LEU A 137 4.59 8.54 -0.10
C LEU A 137 5.71 8.85 0.92
N ASP A 138 6.05 10.12 1.17
CA ASP A 138 7.05 10.55 2.16
C ASP A 138 6.45 11.08 3.47
N HIS A 139 5.19 10.74 3.76
CA HIS A 139 4.46 11.22 4.94
C HIS A 139 5.27 11.04 6.25
N PRO A 140 5.31 12.01 7.18
CA PRO A 140 6.17 11.93 8.36
C PRO A 140 5.88 10.73 9.28
N TYR A 141 4.63 10.30 9.36
CA TYR A 141 4.19 9.25 10.29
C TYR A 141 4.11 7.87 9.63
N LYS A 142 4.79 6.89 10.25
CA LYS A 142 4.89 5.50 9.77
C LYS A 142 3.54 4.80 9.58
N ALA A 143 2.63 4.90 10.56
CA ALA A 143 1.32 4.25 10.50
C ALA A 143 0.50 4.68 9.26
N ILE A 144 0.60 5.95 8.89
CA ILE A 144 -0.08 6.49 7.70
C ILE A 144 0.57 5.96 6.42
N ARG A 145 1.92 5.93 6.36
CA ARG A 145 2.66 5.34 5.23
C ARG A 145 2.31 3.86 5.02
N GLU A 146 2.14 3.09 6.09
CA GLU A 146 1.73 1.68 6.01
C GLU A 146 0.35 1.51 5.40
N HIS A 147 -0.63 2.34 5.80
CA HIS A 147 -1.96 2.31 5.18
C HIS A 147 -1.93 2.81 3.74
N ILE A 148 -1.18 3.86 3.42
CA ILE A 148 -0.99 4.35 2.04
C ILE A 148 -0.44 3.23 1.16
N ALA A 149 0.63 2.55 1.60
CA ALA A 149 1.21 1.44 0.88
C ALA A 149 0.21 0.28 0.69
N SER A 150 -0.59 -0.03 1.71
CA SER A 150 -1.61 -1.09 1.64
C SER A 150 -2.76 -0.75 0.68
N VAL A 151 -3.24 0.49 0.70
CA VAL A 151 -4.28 0.98 -0.21
C VAL A 151 -3.76 1.03 -1.66
N LEU A 152 -2.55 1.52 -1.88
CA LEU A 152 -1.90 1.51 -3.20
C LEU A 152 -1.71 0.09 -3.72
N GLY A 153 -1.18 -0.82 -2.89
CA GLY A 153 -1.01 -2.24 -3.26
C GLY A 153 -2.33 -2.90 -3.63
N THR A 154 -3.40 -2.63 -2.86
CA THR A 154 -4.75 -3.11 -3.19
C THR A 154 -5.27 -2.53 -4.50
N SER A 155 -5.07 -1.23 -4.75
CA SER A 155 -5.53 -0.58 -5.99
C SER A 155 -4.85 -1.16 -7.25
N LEU A 156 -3.57 -1.56 -7.10
CA LEU A 156 -2.74 -2.08 -8.18
C LEU A 156 -2.92 -3.59 -8.39
N SER A 157 -3.45 -4.34 -7.42
CA SER A 157 -3.60 -5.79 -7.50
C SER A 157 -4.54 -6.26 -8.61
N PHE A 158 -5.41 -5.36 -9.09
CA PHE A 158 -6.38 -5.62 -10.15
C PHE A 158 -5.80 -5.41 -11.56
N ASP A 159 -4.54 -5.02 -11.72
CA ASP A 159 -3.87 -4.90 -13.03
C ASP A 159 -3.40 -6.25 -13.58
N ILE A 160 -4.37 -7.07 -14.00
CA ILE A 160 -4.13 -8.43 -14.47
C ILE A 160 -4.08 -8.46 -16.00
N ARG A 161 -3.10 -9.18 -16.56
CA ARG A 161 -3.00 -9.46 -18.00
C ARG A 161 -3.35 -10.92 -18.27
N LEU A 162 -4.47 -11.13 -18.95
CA LEU A 162 -4.90 -12.45 -19.43
C LEU A 162 -4.50 -12.60 -20.91
N SER A 163 -4.20 -13.82 -21.36
CA SER A 163 -3.67 -14.08 -22.73
C SER A 163 -4.54 -13.52 -23.86
N ASN A 164 -5.86 -13.43 -23.65
CA ASN A 164 -6.83 -12.83 -24.58
C ASN A 164 -7.63 -11.69 -23.93
N GLY A 165 -7.13 -11.13 -22.83
CA GLY A 165 -7.80 -10.08 -22.08
C GLY A 165 -7.50 -8.69 -22.63
N GLN A 166 -8.45 -7.77 -22.51
CA GLN A 166 -8.18 -6.34 -22.69
C GLN A 166 -7.44 -5.78 -21.47
N SER A 167 -6.68 -4.69 -21.68
CA SER A 167 -6.09 -3.94 -20.57
C SER A 167 -7.16 -3.51 -19.58
N THR A 168 -6.84 -3.64 -18.29
CA THR A 168 -7.76 -3.26 -17.23
C THR A 168 -7.94 -1.74 -17.19
N ARG A 169 -9.06 -1.29 -16.62
CA ARG A 169 -9.31 0.13 -16.36
C ARG A 169 -8.74 0.61 -15.01
N HIS A 170 -8.06 -0.29 -14.30
CA HIS A 170 -7.44 -0.02 -12.99
C HIS A 170 -6.09 0.69 -13.18
N PRO A 171 -5.51 1.23 -12.09
CA PRO A 171 -4.15 1.76 -12.13
C PRO A 171 -3.17 0.73 -12.69
N ASN A 172 -2.41 1.10 -13.72
CA ASN A 172 -1.43 0.21 -14.31
C ASN A 172 -0.14 0.19 -13.48
N VAL A 173 0.35 -1.01 -13.16
CA VAL A 173 1.55 -1.20 -12.33
C VAL A 173 2.77 -0.60 -12.99
N ASP A 174 3.00 -0.87 -14.28
CA ASP A 174 4.19 -0.36 -14.97
C ASP A 174 4.23 1.18 -14.96
N GLN A 175 3.13 1.83 -15.34
CA GLN A 175 3.00 3.29 -15.33
C GLN A 175 3.18 3.89 -13.93
N PHE A 176 2.57 3.28 -12.90
CA PHE A 176 2.69 3.77 -11.54
C PHE A 176 4.15 3.70 -11.06
N ILE A 177 4.78 2.55 -11.24
CA ILE A 177 6.14 2.29 -10.78
C ILE A 177 7.15 3.18 -11.52
N ASP A 178 7.04 3.30 -12.85
CA ASP A 178 7.89 4.19 -13.64
C ASP A 178 7.77 5.65 -13.15
N SER A 179 6.57 6.07 -12.75
CA SER A 179 6.31 7.43 -12.27
C SER A 179 6.90 7.75 -10.88
N ILE A 180 7.28 6.74 -10.08
CA ILE A 180 7.89 6.92 -8.75
C ILE A 180 9.39 6.59 -8.74
N ARG A 181 9.90 5.96 -9.82
CA ARG A 181 11.28 5.46 -9.94
C ARG A 181 12.33 6.56 -9.85
N GLU A 182 12.15 7.67 -10.55
CA GLU A 182 13.14 8.77 -10.52
C GLU A 182 13.25 9.40 -9.13
N ARG A 183 12.12 9.59 -8.45
CA ARG A 183 12.08 10.10 -7.08
C ARG A 183 12.71 9.11 -6.10
N LEU A 184 12.52 7.80 -6.30
CA LEU A 184 13.22 6.76 -5.53
C LEU A 184 14.74 6.86 -5.69
N ASN A 185 15.23 7.03 -6.93
CA ASN A 185 16.66 7.20 -7.21
C ASN A 185 17.24 8.42 -6.49
N GLN A 186 16.50 9.53 -6.50
CA GLN A 186 16.89 10.75 -5.80
C GLN A 186 16.94 10.53 -4.29
N ALA A 187 15.91 9.90 -3.71
CA ALA A 187 15.86 9.59 -2.29
C ALA A 187 17.04 8.69 -1.84
N ILE A 188 17.36 7.65 -2.61
CA ILE A 188 18.50 6.76 -2.36
C ILE A 188 19.82 7.55 -2.37
N LYS A 189 20.03 8.43 -3.35
CA LYS A 189 21.23 9.28 -3.43
C LYS A 189 21.33 10.28 -2.28
N ILE A 190 20.23 10.87 -1.85
CA ILE A 190 20.19 11.77 -0.68
C ILE A 190 20.59 11.01 0.57
N TYR A 191 20.02 9.81 0.76
CA TYR A 191 20.33 8.96 1.92
C TYR A 191 21.78 8.47 1.91
N GLU A 192 22.35 8.15 0.75
CA GLU A 192 23.77 7.73 0.61
C GLU A 192 24.76 8.85 0.93
N LYS A 193 24.42 10.12 0.64
CA LYS A 193 25.24 11.28 0.99
C LYS A 193 25.24 11.60 2.48
N LYS A 194 24.38 10.95 3.27
CA LYS A 194 24.39 11.11 4.73
C LYS A 194 25.80 10.72 5.22
N PRO A 195 26.54 11.64 5.88
CA PRO A 195 27.83 11.27 6.44
C PRO A 195 27.60 10.11 7.42
N LEU A 196 28.54 9.15 7.43
CA LEU A 196 28.66 8.08 8.43
C LEU A 196 28.95 8.67 9.84
N ALA A 197 28.13 9.62 10.30
CA ALA A 197 28.28 10.38 11.54
C ALA A 197 28.11 9.52 12.81
N ASN A 198 27.91 8.21 12.66
CA ASN A 198 27.91 7.27 13.79
C ASN A 198 29.31 6.88 14.27
N ILE A 199 30.40 7.37 13.65
CA ILE A 199 31.77 7.09 14.13
C ILE A 199 32.16 8.01 15.31
N SER A 200 31.43 9.09 15.59
CA SER A 200 31.85 10.11 16.57
C SER A 200 30.77 10.58 17.55
N GLY A 201 29.89 9.69 18.01
CA GLY A 201 29.11 9.86 19.27
C GLY A 201 28.28 11.14 19.45
N GLN A 202 28.12 11.96 18.42
CA GLN A 202 27.32 13.18 18.45
C GLN A 202 26.02 12.89 17.71
N ASN A 203 24.89 13.06 18.41
CA ASN A 203 23.56 13.06 17.82
C ASN A 203 23.45 14.24 16.85
N VAL A 204 23.89 14.05 15.60
CA VAL A 204 23.63 14.99 14.52
C VAL A 204 22.14 14.90 14.19
N GLU A 205 21.40 15.99 14.39
CA GLU A 205 20.01 16.10 13.93
C GLU A 205 19.94 15.70 12.45
N ILE A 206 19.12 14.70 12.15
CA ILE A 206 18.89 14.28 10.77
C ILE A 206 18.15 15.41 10.07
N ASP A 207 18.77 15.97 9.03
CA ASP A 207 18.14 16.99 8.21
C ASP A 207 16.77 16.54 7.67
N SER A 208 15.85 17.49 7.57
CA SER A 208 14.46 17.26 7.18
C SER A 208 14.32 16.61 5.80
N GLU A 209 15.21 16.91 4.86
CA GLU A 209 15.21 16.33 3.51
C GLU A 209 15.63 14.87 3.55
N SER A 210 16.69 14.56 4.31
CA SER A 210 17.15 13.19 4.52
C SER A 210 16.08 12.33 5.20
N ARG A 211 15.31 12.89 6.14
CA ARG A 211 14.20 12.18 6.79
C ARG A 211 13.07 11.87 5.79
N ARG A 212 12.71 12.81 4.93
CA ARG A 212 11.70 12.59 3.88
C ARG A 212 12.14 11.55 2.87
N ALA A 213 13.42 11.55 2.48
CA ALA A 213 13.99 10.53 1.60
C ALA A 213 13.86 9.13 2.21
N VAL A 214 14.18 8.97 3.50
CA VAL A 214 14.03 7.70 4.23
C VAL A 214 12.57 7.26 4.26
N ASN A 215 11.67 8.15 4.66
CA ASN A 215 10.23 7.85 4.71
C ASN A 215 9.70 7.40 3.33
N TYR A 216 10.15 8.05 2.26
CA TYR A 216 9.80 7.68 0.90
C TYR A 216 10.28 6.27 0.52
N ILE A 217 11.56 5.97 0.80
CA ILE A 217 12.15 4.65 0.54
C ILE A 217 11.36 3.56 1.29
N GLU A 218 11.08 3.78 2.57
CA GLU A 218 10.28 2.87 3.39
C GLU A 218 8.90 2.58 2.79
N THR A 219 8.15 3.62 2.41
CA THR A 219 6.81 3.43 1.82
C THR A 219 6.88 2.69 0.51
N VAL A 220 7.88 2.99 -0.33
CA VAL A 220 8.01 2.32 -1.62
C VAL A 220 8.38 0.85 -1.44
N ILE A 221 9.28 0.50 -0.51
CA ILE A 221 9.58 -0.90 -0.20
C ILE A 221 8.32 -1.60 0.33
N GLN A 222 7.61 -0.97 1.27
CA GLN A 222 6.37 -1.52 1.82
C GLN A 222 5.32 -1.74 0.73
N LEU A 223 5.18 -0.80 -0.21
CA LEU A 223 4.29 -0.93 -1.37
C LEU A 223 4.64 -2.18 -2.20
N HIS A 224 5.91 -2.41 -2.50
CA HIS A 224 6.33 -3.60 -3.25
C HIS A 224 5.96 -4.88 -2.49
N THR A 225 6.18 -4.92 -1.17
CA THR A 225 5.74 -6.04 -0.33
C THR A 225 4.22 -6.27 -0.39
N GLN A 226 3.42 -5.20 -0.47
CA GLN A 226 1.97 -5.29 -0.66
C GLN A 226 1.61 -5.83 -2.05
N ILE A 227 2.33 -5.41 -3.10
CA ILE A 227 2.13 -5.94 -4.46
C ILE A 227 2.44 -7.43 -4.51
N PHE A 228 3.58 -7.87 -3.96
CA PHE A 228 3.95 -9.29 -3.98
C PHE A 228 3.01 -10.19 -3.18
N SER A 229 2.41 -9.68 -2.10
CA SER A 229 1.50 -10.47 -1.27
C SER A 229 0.04 -10.46 -1.78
N GLY A 230 -0.41 -9.38 -2.41
CA GLY A 230 -1.81 -9.19 -2.80
C GLY A 230 -2.11 -9.34 -4.30
N HIS A 231 -1.12 -9.24 -5.18
CA HIS A 231 -1.33 -9.26 -6.63
C HIS A 231 -1.09 -10.67 -7.20
N ILE A 232 -2.01 -11.16 -8.04
CA ILE A 232 -1.94 -12.52 -8.63
C ILE A 232 -0.77 -12.68 -9.62
N GLN A 233 -0.50 -11.65 -10.42
CA GLN A 233 0.67 -11.54 -11.31
C GLN A 233 1.59 -10.37 -10.90
N PRO A 234 2.32 -10.45 -9.78
CA PRO A 234 3.00 -9.29 -9.21
C PRO A 234 4.30 -8.93 -9.96
N VAL A 235 4.85 -9.87 -10.75
CA VAL A 235 6.04 -9.61 -11.58
C VAL A 235 5.63 -8.90 -12.87
N LYS A 236 6.13 -7.68 -13.04
CA LYS A 236 5.98 -6.82 -14.22
C LYS A 236 7.34 -6.21 -14.58
N HIS A 237 7.49 -5.68 -15.79
CA HIS A 237 8.74 -5.07 -16.26
C HIS A 237 9.22 -3.96 -15.31
N ALA A 238 8.32 -3.07 -14.87
CA ALA A 238 8.71 -1.97 -13.99
C ALA A 238 9.18 -2.45 -12.60
N ILE A 239 8.63 -3.57 -12.09
CA ILE A 239 9.06 -4.17 -10.82
C ILE A 239 10.48 -4.75 -10.94
N ILE A 240 10.80 -5.38 -12.06
CA ILE A 240 12.16 -5.90 -12.34
C ILE A 240 13.17 -4.75 -12.38
N ARG A 241 12.79 -3.61 -12.96
CA ARG A 241 13.64 -2.41 -13.05
C ARG A 241 13.91 -1.71 -11.71
N ILE A 242 13.16 -2.05 -10.67
CA ILE A 242 13.39 -1.59 -9.29
C ILE A 242 14.33 -2.54 -8.53
N PHE A 243 14.51 -3.77 -8.99
CA PHE A 243 15.38 -4.75 -8.34
C PHE A 243 16.79 -4.22 -8.00
N PRO A 244 17.50 -3.48 -8.89
CA PRO A 244 18.79 -2.87 -8.54
C PRO A 244 18.72 -1.95 -7.33
N HIS A 245 17.68 -1.14 -7.23
CA HIS A 245 17.48 -0.23 -6.09
C HIS A 245 17.31 -1.01 -4.79
N LEU A 246 16.55 -2.11 -4.83
CA LEU A 246 16.40 -2.99 -3.66
C LEU A 246 17.74 -3.57 -3.20
N CYS A 247 18.63 -3.96 -4.12
CA CYS A 247 19.97 -4.44 -3.76
C CYS A 247 20.88 -3.32 -3.24
N GLU A 248 20.79 -2.11 -3.80
CA GLU A 248 21.62 -0.98 -3.37
C GLU A 248 21.25 -0.46 -1.98
N ILE A 249 19.98 -0.56 -1.58
CA ILE A 249 19.49 -0.14 -0.25
C ILE A 249 20.31 -0.79 0.88
N ASP A 250 20.66 -2.08 0.77
CA ASP A 250 21.48 -2.78 1.77
C ASP A 250 22.86 -2.12 2.00
N SER A 251 23.40 -1.48 0.97
CA SER A 251 24.69 -0.80 1.04
C SER A 251 24.61 0.51 1.84
N ILE A 252 23.43 1.09 1.97
CA ILE A 252 23.22 2.42 2.55
C ILE A 252 22.63 2.30 3.97
N VAL A 253 21.89 1.22 4.21
CA VAL A 253 21.13 1.00 5.45
C VAL A 253 21.89 0.09 6.43
N ALA A 254 23.22 0.27 6.56
CA ALA A 254 24.01 -0.55 7.48
C ALA A 254 23.55 -0.43 8.94
N ASN A 255 22.93 0.71 9.32
CA ASN A 255 22.55 1.05 10.70
C ASN A 255 21.03 1.21 10.93
N ASP A 256 20.18 0.90 9.95
CA ASP A 256 18.71 1.01 10.10
C ASP A 256 18.06 -0.35 9.81
N ASP A 257 17.94 -1.14 10.86
CA ASP A 257 17.54 -2.54 10.78
C ASP A 257 16.18 -2.72 10.08
N PHE A 258 15.26 -1.77 10.24
CA PHE A 258 13.91 -1.86 9.69
C PHE A 258 13.88 -1.80 8.16
N ILE A 259 14.58 -0.82 7.55
CA ILE A 259 14.58 -0.68 6.09
C ILE A 259 15.31 -1.85 5.45
N ARG A 260 16.40 -2.30 6.08
CA ARG A 260 17.18 -3.45 5.61
C ARG A 260 16.33 -4.73 5.63
N ASP A 261 15.67 -5.02 6.74
CA ASP A 261 14.80 -6.20 6.86
C ASP A 261 13.65 -6.13 5.87
N SER A 262 13.05 -4.95 5.67
CA SER A 262 11.99 -4.74 4.68
C SER A 262 12.47 -4.97 3.25
N ALA A 263 13.69 -4.51 2.90
CA ALA A 263 14.29 -4.73 1.60
C ALA A 263 14.62 -6.22 1.37
N ILE A 264 15.11 -6.92 2.39
CA ILE A 264 15.35 -8.37 2.36
C ILE A 264 14.03 -9.11 2.09
N ILE A 265 12.98 -8.82 2.85
CA ILE A 265 11.65 -9.43 2.67
C ILE A 265 11.15 -9.18 1.24
N CYS A 266 11.24 -7.95 0.75
CA CYS A 266 10.82 -7.56 -0.58
C CYS A 266 11.54 -8.37 -1.68
N ARG A 267 12.88 -8.52 -1.58
CA ARG A 267 13.66 -9.35 -2.51
C ARG A 267 13.33 -10.84 -2.40
N MET A 268 13.13 -11.36 -1.19
CA MET A 268 12.73 -12.74 -0.98
C MET A 268 11.36 -13.03 -1.60
N CYS A 269 10.38 -12.16 -1.40
CA CYS A 269 9.06 -12.26 -2.02
C CYS A 269 9.15 -12.28 -3.55
N LEU A 270 9.98 -11.40 -4.14
CA LEU A 270 10.23 -11.42 -5.58
C LEU A 270 10.88 -12.73 -6.04
N ALA A 271 11.89 -13.23 -5.31
CA ALA A 271 12.65 -14.42 -5.68
C ALA A 271 11.77 -15.70 -5.71
N VAL A 272 10.82 -15.81 -4.77
CA VAL A 272 9.93 -16.97 -4.68
C VAL A 272 8.73 -16.91 -5.62
N THR A 273 8.53 -15.78 -6.31
CA THR A 273 7.42 -15.61 -7.25
C THR A 273 7.71 -16.35 -8.56
N TYR A 274 6.66 -16.82 -9.23
CA TYR A 274 6.75 -17.38 -10.57
C TYR A 274 7.09 -16.29 -11.61
N PHE A 275 8.18 -16.50 -12.36
CA PHE A 275 8.57 -15.63 -13.48
C PHE A 275 8.10 -16.20 -14.80
N ASN A 276 7.34 -15.41 -15.57
CA ASN A 276 7.13 -15.70 -16.98
C ASN A 276 8.49 -15.64 -17.72
N PRO A 277 8.80 -16.58 -18.63
CA PRO A 277 10.04 -16.54 -19.42
C PRO A 277 10.37 -15.19 -20.07
N SER A 278 9.36 -14.38 -20.43
CA SER A 278 9.55 -13.05 -21.01
C SER A 278 10.26 -12.06 -20.08
N PHE A 279 10.23 -12.29 -18.77
CA PHE A 279 10.80 -11.41 -17.74
C PHE A 279 12.20 -11.83 -17.28
N ILE A 280 12.57 -13.08 -17.52
CA ILE A 280 13.82 -13.65 -17.00
C ILE A 280 15.03 -13.04 -17.69
N GLU A 281 14.94 -12.77 -18.99
CA GLU A 281 15.99 -12.09 -19.75
C GLU A 281 16.32 -10.73 -19.12
N GLU A 282 15.31 -9.86 -18.97
CA GLU A 282 15.49 -8.53 -18.35
C GLU A 282 16.02 -8.64 -16.92
N LEU A 283 15.53 -9.60 -16.13
CA LEU A 283 16.02 -9.83 -14.77
C LEU A 283 17.51 -10.20 -14.74
N ILE A 284 17.96 -11.05 -15.66
CA ILE A 284 19.37 -11.46 -15.74
C ILE A 284 20.25 -10.27 -16.14
N GLU A 285 19.81 -9.43 -17.08
CA GLU A 285 20.52 -8.20 -17.43
C GLU A 285 20.67 -7.27 -16.21
N GLN A 286 19.61 -7.12 -15.40
CA GLN A 286 19.69 -6.34 -14.16
C GLN A 286 20.65 -6.99 -13.14
N LEU A 287 20.67 -8.33 -13.03
CA LEU A 287 21.58 -9.05 -12.15
C LEU A 287 23.05 -8.90 -12.58
N GLU A 288 23.34 -9.00 -13.88
CA GLU A 288 24.68 -8.79 -14.44
C GLU A 288 25.21 -7.39 -14.12
N GLN A 289 24.34 -6.37 -14.23
CA GLN A 289 24.68 -5.00 -13.87
C GLN A 289 24.99 -4.84 -12.38
N ILE A 290 24.17 -5.43 -11.49
CA ILE A 290 24.35 -5.30 -10.03
C ILE A 290 25.57 -6.10 -9.56
N CYS A 291 25.79 -7.30 -10.09
CA CYS A 291 26.97 -8.11 -9.76
C CYS A 291 28.27 -7.42 -10.19
N SER A 292 28.22 -6.53 -11.18
CA SER A 292 29.34 -5.69 -11.61
C SER A 292 29.47 -4.38 -10.80
N SER A 293 28.54 -4.09 -9.90
CA SER A 293 28.56 -2.86 -9.08
C SER A 293 29.76 -2.83 -8.13
N PRO A 294 30.37 -1.67 -7.86
CA PRO A 294 31.45 -1.55 -6.87
C PRO A 294 30.98 -1.84 -5.43
N LYS A 295 29.67 -1.72 -5.14
CA LYS A 295 29.09 -1.91 -3.81
C LYS A 295 28.96 -3.40 -3.45
N TRP A 296 29.78 -3.88 -2.51
CA TRP A 296 29.81 -5.31 -2.16
C TRP A 296 28.53 -5.83 -1.49
N HIS A 297 27.84 -5.00 -0.70
CA HIS A 297 26.54 -5.34 -0.12
C HIS A 297 25.48 -5.59 -1.21
N ALA A 298 25.44 -4.76 -2.25
CA ALA A 298 24.55 -4.95 -3.39
C ALA A 298 24.84 -6.26 -4.15
N ARG A 299 26.13 -6.57 -4.39
CA ARG A 299 26.55 -7.84 -5.01
C ARG A 299 26.11 -9.05 -4.16
N ARG A 300 26.32 -8.98 -2.85
CA ARG A 300 25.90 -10.03 -1.91
C ARG A 300 24.37 -10.24 -1.97
N ALA A 301 23.60 -9.16 -1.91
CA ALA A 301 22.13 -9.22 -1.99
C ALA A 301 21.65 -9.84 -3.31
N ALA A 302 22.32 -9.55 -4.43
CA ALA A 302 22.02 -10.16 -5.73
C ALA A 302 22.30 -11.67 -5.74
N ILE A 303 23.42 -12.12 -5.17
CA ILE A 303 23.75 -13.55 -5.09
C ILE A 303 22.74 -14.31 -4.21
N GLU A 304 22.38 -13.76 -3.04
CA GLU A 304 21.36 -14.34 -2.16
C GLU A 304 19.98 -14.42 -2.87
N PHE A 305 19.64 -13.42 -3.69
CA PHE A 305 18.44 -13.46 -4.52
C PHE A 305 18.50 -14.55 -5.60
N ILE A 306 19.63 -14.67 -6.33
CA ILE A 306 19.82 -15.67 -7.40
C ILE A 306 19.58 -17.08 -6.87
N GLN A 307 20.13 -17.41 -5.70
CA GLN A 307 19.96 -18.73 -5.10
C GLN A 307 18.48 -19.12 -4.94
N ASN A 308 17.68 -18.21 -4.37
CA ASN A 308 16.26 -18.44 -4.13
C ASN A 308 15.45 -18.44 -5.44
N MET A 309 15.75 -17.52 -6.36
CA MET A 309 15.07 -17.42 -7.65
C MET A 309 15.27 -18.68 -8.50
N ILE A 310 16.50 -19.19 -8.58
CA ILE A 310 16.79 -20.44 -9.31
C ILE A 310 16.03 -21.61 -8.70
N PHE A 311 15.98 -21.72 -7.37
CA PHE A 311 15.28 -22.82 -6.73
C PHE A 311 13.77 -22.81 -7.06
N CYS A 312 13.14 -21.63 -6.97
CA CYS A 312 11.71 -21.47 -7.23
C CYS A 312 11.35 -21.50 -8.72
N ASN A 313 12.27 -21.13 -9.62
CA ASN A 313 12.03 -20.99 -11.06
C ASN A 313 12.95 -21.86 -11.93
N LEU A 314 13.44 -22.99 -11.39
CA LEU A 314 14.48 -23.83 -11.98
C LEU A 314 14.30 -24.11 -13.47
N PHE A 315 13.09 -24.50 -13.88
CA PHE A 315 12.79 -24.84 -15.27
C PHE A 315 12.87 -23.65 -16.21
N ASN A 316 12.42 -22.47 -15.75
CA ASN A 316 12.46 -21.25 -16.55
C ASN A 316 13.86 -20.60 -16.53
N ALA A 317 14.65 -20.84 -15.48
CA ALA A 317 16.03 -20.36 -15.35
C ALA A 317 17.06 -21.24 -16.10
N ARG A 318 16.72 -22.51 -16.40
CA ARG A 318 17.62 -23.48 -17.05
C ARG A 318 18.27 -22.98 -18.36
N PRO A 319 17.55 -22.31 -19.29
CA PRO A 319 18.16 -21.78 -20.52
C PRO A 319 19.31 -20.79 -20.25
N TYR A 320 19.30 -20.17 -19.06
CA TYR A 320 20.25 -19.13 -18.66
C TYR A 320 21.34 -19.63 -17.71
N ALA A 321 21.44 -20.95 -17.51
CA ALA A 321 22.34 -21.53 -16.51
C ALA A 321 23.81 -21.12 -16.69
N GLN A 322 24.28 -20.93 -17.93
CA GLN A 322 25.66 -20.50 -18.19
C GLN A 322 25.92 -19.07 -17.69
N ARG A 323 25.02 -18.13 -18.00
CA ARG A 323 25.10 -16.73 -17.54
C ARG A 323 25.02 -16.66 -16.02
N LEU A 324 24.05 -17.36 -15.43
CA LEU A 324 23.88 -17.41 -13.97
C LEU A 324 25.10 -18.01 -13.25
N ARG A 325 25.79 -19.00 -13.84
CA ARG A 325 27.04 -19.53 -13.27
C ARG A 325 28.16 -18.51 -13.27
N GLN A 326 28.31 -17.72 -14.34
CA GLN A 326 29.33 -16.66 -14.42
C GLN A 326 29.12 -15.53 -13.41
N LEU A 327 27.91 -15.38 -12.89
CA LEU A 327 27.62 -14.39 -11.85
C LEU A 327 27.96 -14.86 -10.43
N VAL A 328 28.01 -16.17 -10.22
CA VAL A 328 28.23 -16.78 -8.90
C VAL A 328 29.70 -17.17 -8.69
N PHE A 329 30.43 -17.48 -9.77
CA PHE A 329 31.83 -17.93 -9.78
C PHE A 329 32.76 -16.92 -10.44
#